data_AF-A0A087GKR3-F1
#
_entry.id   AF-A0A087GKR3-F1
#
_cell.length_a   1.000
_cell.length_b   1.000
_cell.length_c   1.000
_cell.angle_alpha   90.00
_cell.angle_beta   90.00
_cell.angle_gamma   90.00
#
_symmetry.space_group_name_H-M   'P 1'
#
loop_
_entity.id
_entity.type
_entity.pdbx_description
1 polymer ?
#
loop_
_entity_poly.entity_id
_entity_poly.type
_entity_poly.pdbx_seq_one_letter_code
_entity_poly.pdbx_strand_id
1 'polypeptide(L)'
;MATEDGDSSPSHPLLSKPTTSALDSPRRSDPESDPTQFLQISYNFGPRTYKDISFLLLFDLFVFSTFGFGIFSIFHRNSDYGSSSSFSYDFTSSSCVKNSTFTSVSNKYWDLVSSSDTVFEKDLIWTLVVTLILSVPFCFMVLLLLKHYTKQIVYACLPLFVVFPIFFNVYWFVACTLSSSCSHALPLAYRVLVLVFVFLVIGVIVWIIVANWHRIELTIQIIGVASDALSKNLKLFVVLPLLILGLVVYYAPIVVFLVFARFNGKFVPRELDGEYFCEWKEDSWVPAYYALAILTMIWSLAVMVEMQVYVISGAISQWYFSKEDSMPKKCIRISLRNAFGQSFGTICLSGLLICIVRVVRAIVDNAREESTQGIVNLVLRCCANALLGAVDYLNKFTINFAAITGEGYCTSARMTYELLRRNLLSAIFVETVSTRILTGIVFVLSAAYAVATWAILRGVSNLGIDSYLVAILAWLLLIVILAFFVHVLDNVIDTIYVCYAIDRDKGDVCKQEVHEVYVHLPISRSSRSSLIPNALNA
;
A
#
# COMPACT_ATOMS: atom_id res chain seq x y z
N MET A 1 -17.40 80.15 13.28
CA MET A 1 -17.19 81.33 14.13
C MET A 1 -18.16 81.20 15.30
N ALA A 2 -17.62 81.02 16.53
CA ALA A 2 -18.26 81.24 17.85
C ALA A 2 -19.61 80.54 18.16
N THR A 3 -19.66 79.50 19.03
CA THR A 3 -19.77 79.49 20.52
C THR A 3 -21.15 79.97 21.03
N GLU A 4 -21.95 79.06 21.61
CA GLU A 4 -22.33 78.95 23.06
C GLU A 4 -23.59 79.79 23.37
N ASP A 5 -24.61 79.43 24.16
CA ASP A 5 -24.79 78.52 25.32
C ASP A 5 -26.29 78.20 25.51
N GLY A 6 -26.63 77.18 26.33
CA GLY A 6 -27.95 77.13 26.99
C GLY A 6 -28.48 75.74 27.42
N ASP A 7 -28.15 75.35 28.64
CA ASP A 7 -28.30 74.06 29.33
C ASP A 7 -29.74 73.62 29.73
N SER A 8 -30.02 72.29 29.76
CA SER A 8 -30.76 71.57 30.84
C SER A 8 -31.09 70.10 30.49
N SER A 9 -30.50 69.19 31.26
CA SER A 9 -30.69 67.72 31.36
C SER A 9 -31.99 67.35 32.15
N PRO A 10 -32.37 66.07 32.43
CA PRO A 10 -31.82 64.76 32.05
C PRO A 10 -32.87 63.69 31.63
N SER A 11 -32.48 62.68 30.84
CA SER A 11 -33.01 61.30 30.99
C SER A 11 -32.23 60.25 30.17
N HIS A 12 -31.49 59.42 30.89
CA HIS A 12 -31.09 58.05 30.54
C HIS A 12 -31.15 57.26 31.87
N PRO A 13 -31.54 55.97 31.89
CA PRO A 13 -30.65 54.93 31.36
C PRO A 13 -31.30 53.66 30.76
N LEU A 14 -30.51 53.03 29.89
CA LEU A 14 -30.24 51.59 29.72
C LEU A 14 -31.41 50.57 29.82
N LEU A 15 -31.64 49.92 28.67
CA LEU A 15 -32.56 48.81 28.44
C LEU A 15 -31.97 47.48 28.97
N SER A 16 -32.64 46.87 29.95
CA SER A 16 -32.46 45.47 30.36
C SER A 16 -33.78 44.70 30.29
N LYS A 17 -33.72 43.49 29.69
CA LYS A 17 -34.61 42.30 29.75
C LYS A 17 -36.03 42.41 30.34
N PRO A 18 -36.98 41.61 29.78
CA PRO A 18 -37.88 40.88 30.66
C PRO A 18 -38.04 39.38 30.34
N THR A 19 -38.31 38.66 31.43
CA THR A 19 -38.60 37.23 31.59
C THR A 19 -40.10 36.94 31.43
N THR A 20 -40.48 35.76 30.98
CA THR A 20 -41.83 35.14 31.13
C THR A 20 -41.70 33.67 30.71
N SER A 21 -42.27 32.64 31.32
CA SER A 21 -42.92 32.36 32.60
C SER A 21 -42.98 30.82 32.67
N ALA A 22 -42.81 30.25 33.86
CA ALA A 22 -42.89 28.81 34.10
C ALA A 22 -44.33 28.28 33.97
N LEU A 23 -44.51 27.14 33.30
CA LEU A 23 -45.47 26.10 33.70
C LEU A 23 -45.15 24.75 33.03
N ASP A 24 -45.14 23.71 33.86
CA ASP A 24 -45.25 22.27 33.63
C ASP A 24 -44.25 21.50 32.75
N SER A 25 -43.30 20.89 33.45
CA SER A 25 -42.51 19.72 33.03
C SER A 25 -43.20 18.40 33.41
N PRO A 26 -43.24 17.41 32.52
CA PRO A 26 -43.01 16.02 32.89
C PRO A 26 -41.56 15.66 32.58
N ARG A 27 -40.93 14.97 33.54
CA ARG A 27 -39.58 14.40 33.49
C ARG A 27 -39.20 13.88 32.11
N ARG A 28 -38.11 14.45 31.57
CA ARG A 28 -37.34 13.85 30.49
C ARG A 28 -36.67 12.61 31.07
N SER A 29 -37.21 11.44 30.75
CA SER A 29 -36.49 10.19 30.85
C SER A 29 -35.20 10.31 30.05
N ASP A 30 -34.10 9.80 30.62
CA ASP A 30 -32.86 9.58 29.91
C ASP A 30 -33.17 8.90 28.57
N PRO A 31 -32.53 9.28 27.44
CA PRO A 31 -32.65 8.50 26.24
C PRO A 31 -31.93 7.17 26.49
N GLU A 32 -32.74 6.15 26.77
CA GLU A 32 -32.40 4.76 26.51
C GLU A 32 -31.72 4.70 25.15
N SER A 33 -30.53 4.11 25.15
CA SER A 33 -29.71 3.90 23.97
C SER A 33 -30.46 2.99 23.00
N ASP A 34 -31.18 3.59 22.07
CA ASP A 34 -31.87 2.90 20.99
C ASP A 34 -30.81 2.37 20.00
N PRO A 35 -30.59 1.06 19.87
CA PRO A 35 -29.48 0.52 19.07
C PRO A 35 -29.73 0.60 17.55
N THR A 36 -30.80 1.26 17.12
CA THR A 36 -31.25 1.35 15.71
C THR A 36 -31.24 2.77 15.14
N GLN A 37 -30.85 3.79 15.91
CA GLN A 37 -30.56 5.09 15.34
C GLN A 37 -29.24 4.98 14.55
N PHE A 38 -29.37 4.73 13.25
CA PHE A 38 -28.28 4.64 12.28
C PHE A 38 -27.20 5.67 12.65
N LEU A 39 -25.98 5.20 12.94
CA LEU A 39 -24.81 6.06 13.07
C LEU A 39 -24.87 7.03 11.90
N GLN A 40 -25.16 8.31 12.15
CA GLN A 40 -25.35 9.28 11.08
C GLN A 40 -23.98 9.49 10.43
N ILE A 41 -23.70 8.76 9.35
CA ILE A 41 -22.41 8.77 8.66
C ILE A 41 -22.28 10.14 8.00
N SER A 42 -21.75 11.12 8.72
CA SER A 42 -21.56 12.47 8.18
C SER A 42 -20.14 12.65 7.66
N TYR A 43 -20.03 13.30 6.50
CA TYR A 43 -18.74 13.75 6.00
C TYR A 43 -18.26 14.90 6.88
N ASN A 44 -17.10 14.75 7.52
CA ASN A 44 -16.56 15.77 8.42
C ASN A 44 -15.22 16.30 7.90
N PHE A 45 -15.26 17.52 7.37
CA PHE A 45 -14.10 18.24 6.87
C PHE A 45 -13.54 19.29 7.84
N GLY A 46 -14.16 19.44 9.02
CA GLY A 46 -13.79 20.42 10.02
C GLY A 46 -12.53 20.05 10.83
N PRO A 47 -12.15 20.88 11.82
CA PRO A 47 -11.12 20.52 12.79
C PRO A 47 -11.52 19.25 13.54
N ARG A 48 -10.66 18.22 13.50
CA ARG A 48 -10.93 16.92 14.14
C ARG A 48 -10.33 16.88 15.54
N THR A 49 -10.86 16.04 16.41
CA THR A 49 -10.20 15.73 17.70
C THR A 49 -9.16 14.64 17.50
N TYR A 50 -8.18 14.54 18.40
CA TYR A 50 -7.24 13.41 18.37
C TYR A 50 -7.98 12.10 18.67
N LYS A 51 -7.80 11.09 17.81
CA LYS A 51 -8.41 9.77 17.94
C LYS A 51 -7.33 8.71 18.21
N ASP A 52 -7.69 7.68 18.97
CA ASP A 52 -6.87 6.48 19.21
C ASP A 52 -5.45 6.78 19.76
N ILE A 53 -5.35 7.76 20.68
CA ILE A 53 -4.08 8.27 21.23
C ILE A 53 -3.21 7.16 21.84
N SER A 54 -3.80 6.13 22.45
CA SER A 54 -3.06 5.01 23.02
C SER A 54 -2.17 4.29 22.00
N PHE A 55 -2.62 4.14 20.76
CA PHE A 55 -1.85 3.47 19.70
C PHE A 55 -0.79 4.38 19.09
N LEU A 56 -1.02 5.70 19.09
CA LEU A 56 0.01 6.69 18.80
C LEU A 56 1.15 6.61 19.83
N LEU A 57 0.82 6.63 21.12
CA LEU A 57 1.82 6.53 22.19
C LEU A 57 2.59 5.20 22.15
N LEU A 58 1.91 4.11 21.81
CA LEU A 58 2.56 2.80 21.64
C LEU A 58 3.54 2.82 20.46
N PHE A 59 3.15 3.40 19.32
CA PHE A 59 4.03 3.51 18.16
C PHE A 59 5.26 4.36 18.50
N ASP A 60 5.06 5.52 19.14
CA ASP A 60 6.15 6.40 19.55
C ASP A 60 7.10 5.69 20.53
N LEU A 61 6.58 4.89 21.47
CA LEU A 61 7.40 4.08 22.37
C LEU A 61 8.32 3.11 21.62
N PHE A 62 7.82 2.42 20.59
CA PHE A 62 8.61 1.53 19.75
C PHE A 62 9.70 2.28 19.00
N VAL A 63 9.35 3.43 18.42
CA VAL A 63 10.31 4.29 17.70
C VAL A 63 11.40 4.80 18.65
N PHE A 64 11.03 5.42 19.77
CA PHE A 64 12.00 5.95 20.73
C PHE A 64 12.87 4.86 21.35
N SER A 65 12.32 3.69 21.65
CA SER A 65 13.11 2.55 22.14
C SER A 65 14.12 2.08 21.09
N THR A 66 13.70 1.96 19.82
CA THR A 66 14.58 1.54 18.71
C THR A 66 15.74 2.52 18.50
N PHE A 67 15.46 3.83 18.56
CA PHE A 67 16.49 4.86 18.47
C PHE A 67 17.37 4.92 19.72
N GLY A 68 16.80 4.77 20.92
CA GLY A 68 17.52 4.78 22.18
C GLY A 68 18.55 3.65 22.28
N PHE A 69 18.13 2.40 22.02
CA PHE A 69 19.04 1.25 21.97
C PHE A 69 20.02 1.33 20.80
N GLY A 70 19.61 1.91 19.67
CA GLY A 70 20.49 2.14 18.53
C GLY A 70 21.63 3.11 18.85
N ILE A 71 21.32 4.22 19.51
CA ILE A 71 22.33 5.18 19.98
C ILE A 71 23.24 4.52 21.03
N PHE A 72 22.67 3.76 21.97
CA PHE A 72 23.45 2.98 22.95
C PHE A 72 24.45 2.04 22.28
N SER A 73 24.04 1.36 21.20
CA SER A 73 24.88 0.42 20.43
C SER A 73 26.10 1.07 19.77
N ILE A 74 25.99 2.36 19.40
CA ILE A 74 27.11 3.11 18.81
C ILE A 74 28.14 3.42 19.88
N PHE A 75 27.70 3.88 21.06
CA PHE A 75 28.60 4.29 22.14
C PHE A 75 29.32 3.12 22.82
N HIS A 76 28.70 1.94 22.88
CA HIS A 76 29.27 0.74 23.53
C HIS A 76 29.99 -0.21 22.57
N ARG A 77 30.24 0.23 21.33
CA ARG A 77 30.90 -0.60 20.32
C ARG A 77 32.25 -1.13 20.82
N ASN A 78 32.43 -2.45 20.71
CA ASN A 78 33.72 -3.07 20.93
C ASN A 78 34.61 -2.86 19.68
N SER A 79 35.78 -2.24 19.87
CA SER A 79 36.74 -1.96 18.78
C SER A 79 37.41 -3.21 18.22
N ASP A 80 37.39 -4.32 18.96
CA ASP A 80 38.11 -5.53 18.60
C ASP A 80 37.42 -6.39 17.52
N TYR A 81 36.17 -6.08 17.15
CA TYR A 81 35.42 -6.79 16.11
C TYR A 81 36.19 -6.89 14.77
N GLY A 82 36.82 -5.81 14.34
CA GLY A 82 37.57 -5.76 13.08
C GLY A 82 38.90 -6.51 13.10
N SER A 83 39.30 -7.07 14.24
CA SER A 83 40.58 -7.74 14.44
C SER A 83 40.43 -9.25 14.68
N SER A 84 39.40 -9.88 14.10
CA SER A 84 39.09 -11.31 14.27
C SER A 84 40.26 -12.25 13.99
N SER A 85 41.11 -11.95 13.01
CA SER A 85 42.31 -12.74 12.68
C SER A 85 43.43 -12.65 13.71
N SER A 86 43.36 -11.70 14.64
CA SER A 86 44.37 -11.52 15.70
C SER A 86 44.02 -12.23 17.01
N PHE A 87 42.85 -12.85 17.13
CA PHE A 87 42.47 -13.60 18.34
C PHE A 87 42.80 -15.09 18.18
N SER A 88 43.56 -15.64 19.12
CA SER A 88 43.84 -17.07 19.22
C SER A 88 43.41 -17.62 20.58
N TYR A 89 43.04 -18.90 20.63
CA TYR A 89 42.73 -19.57 21.88
C TYR A 89 44.00 -19.79 22.71
N ASP A 90 43.99 -19.33 23.95
CA ASP A 90 45.07 -19.55 24.90
C ASP A 90 44.67 -20.67 25.88
N PHE A 91 45.41 -21.78 25.79
CA PHE A 91 45.20 -22.98 26.62
C PHE A 91 45.46 -22.72 28.12
N THR A 92 46.21 -21.67 28.48
CA THR A 92 46.55 -21.37 29.87
C THR A 92 45.46 -20.59 30.59
N SER A 93 44.81 -19.66 29.89
CA SER A 93 43.73 -18.81 30.43
C SER A 93 42.32 -19.29 30.05
N SER A 94 42.22 -20.38 29.28
CA SER A 94 40.99 -20.92 28.69
C SER A 94 40.13 -19.84 27.99
N SER A 95 40.79 -18.82 27.44
CA SER A 95 40.15 -17.62 26.89
C SER A 95 40.77 -17.22 25.54
N CYS A 96 40.04 -16.41 24.77
CA CYS A 96 40.51 -15.86 23.50
C CYS A 96 41.31 -14.59 23.76
N VAL A 97 42.60 -14.60 23.43
CA VAL A 97 43.52 -13.48 23.66
C VAL A 97 44.00 -12.92 22.33
N LYS A 98 44.22 -11.60 22.28
CA LYS A 98 44.71 -10.88 21.11
C LYS A 98 46.22 -11.07 20.98
N ASN A 99 46.67 -11.73 19.91
CA ASN A 99 48.07 -11.84 19.54
C ASN A 99 48.56 -10.52 18.92
N SER A 100 49.55 -9.91 19.57
CA SER A 100 50.14 -8.61 19.20
C SER A 100 51.08 -8.66 17.98
N THR A 101 51.28 -9.82 17.35
CA THR A 101 52.23 -10.04 16.24
C THR A 101 51.64 -10.02 14.84
N PHE A 102 50.33 -9.85 14.66
CA PHE A 102 49.73 -9.72 13.32
C PHE A 102 49.33 -8.28 13.02
N THR A 103 50.23 -7.58 12.31
CA THR A 103 49.92 -6.33 11.63
C THR A 103 48.84 -6.55 10.58
N SER A 104 47.94 -5.58 10.49
CA SER A 104 46.72 -5.59 9.69
C SER A 104 46.93 -6.03 8.25
N VAL A 105 46.33 -7.16 7.86
CA VAL A 105 45.89 -7.37 6.48
C VAL A 105 44.40 -7.07 6.47
N SER A 106 44.05 -5.81 6.24
CA SER A 106 42.68 -5.42 5.91
C SER A 106 42.65 -4.70 4.58
N ASN A 107 41.62 -5.05 3.80
CA ASN A 107 41.20 -4.53 2.51
C ASN A 107 41.86 -5.15 1.26
N LYS A 108 41.39 -6.37 0.96
CA LYS A 108 41.32 -6.93 -0.40
C LYS A 108 39.93 -7.53 -0.69
N TYR A 109 38.86 -6.88 -0.23
CA TYR A 109 37.47 -7.32 -0.47
C TYR A 109 36.64 -6.32 -1.29
N TRP A 110 37.23 -5.20 -1.75
CA TRP A 110 36.53 -4.20 -2.56
C TRP A 110 37.02 -4.09 -4.01
N ASP A 111 37.88 -5.01 -4.48
CA ASP A 111 38.42 -5.00 -5.85
C ASP A 111 37.87 -6.13 -6.75
N LEU A 112 36.70 -6.71 -6.41
CA LEU A 112 36.07 -7.75 -7.23
C LEU A 112 34.67 -7.38 -7.75
N VAL A 113 34.42 -6.10 -8.05
CA VAL A 113 33.28 -5.67 -8.89
C VAL A 113 33.73 -4.48 -9.74
N SER A 114 34.45 -4.74 -10.83
CA SER A 114 34.47 -3.87 -12.01
C SER A 114 35.27 -4.54 -13.11
N SER A 115 34.65 -5.51 -13.76
CA SER A 115 35.04 -5.92 -15.11
C SER A 115 33.78 -6.23 -15.89
N SER A 116 32.89 -5.25 -15.95
CA SER A 116 31.79 -5.26 -16.89
C SER A 116 32.22 -4.46 -18.12
N ASP A 117 31.87 -4.93 -19.31
CA ASP A 117 32.10 -4.20 -20.55
C ASP A 117 31.52 -2.79 -20.44
N THR A 118 32.40 -1.77 -20.52
CA THR A 118 32.05 -0.36 -20.32
C THR A 118 30.95 0.17 -21.24
N VAL A 119 30.64 -0.56 -22.33
CA VAL A 119 29.57 -0.23 -23.28
C VAL A 119 28.21 -0.73 -22.78
N PHE A 120 28.12 -1.97 -22.29
CA PHE A 120 26.87 -2.53 -21.75
C PHE A 120 26.38 -1.74 -20.53
N GLU A 121 27.28 -1.43 -19.60
CA GLU A 121 26.92 -0.65 -18.41
C GLU A 121 26.42 0.75 -18.76
N LYS A 122 27.09 1.43 -19.70
CA LYS A 122 26.68 2.77 -20.14
C LYS A 122 25.30 2.74 -20.78
N ASP A 123 25.07 1.83 -21.73
CA ASP A 123 23.80 1.74 -22.44
C ASP A 123 22.66 1.31 -21.50
N LEU A 124 22.94 0.42 -20.54
CA LEU A 124 21.99 0.05 -19.49
C LEU A 124 21.62 1.25 -18.62
N ILE A 125 22.61 1.98 -18.08
CA ILE A 125 22.37 3.15 -17.22
C ILE A 125 21.57 4.20 -17.97
N TRP A 126 21.98 4.55 -19.20
CA TRP A 126 21.27 5.55 -20.00
C TRP A 126 19.85 5.11 -20.34
N THR A 127 19.63 3.84 -20.69
CA THR A 127 18.27 3.33 -20.98
C THR A 127 17.38 3.39 -19.74
N LEU A 128 17.89 3.05 -18.55
CA LEU A 128 17.13 3.14 -17.31
C LEU A 128 16.82 4.60 -16.92
N VAL A 129 17.79 5.50 -17.06
CA VAL A 129 17.59 6.94 -16.80
C VAL A 129 16.55 7.52 -17.76
N VAL A 130 16.64 7.23 -19.07
CA VAL A 130 15.67 7.66 -20.06
C VAL A 130 14.29 7.09 -19.75
N THR A 131 14.21 5.80 -19.38
CA THR A 131 12.94 5.17 -19.00
C THR A 131 12.32 5.85 -17.77
N LEU A 132 13.11 6.22 -16.77
CA LEU A 132 12.64 6.92 -15.58
C LEU A 132 12.14 8.34 -15.90
N ILE A 133 12.81 9.05 -16.81
CA ILE A 133 12.38 10.38 -17.23
C ILE A 133 11.09 10.29 -18.06
N LEU A 134 11.01 9.32 -18.98
CA LEU A 134 9.85 9.11 -19.85
C LEU A 134 8.66 8.50 -19.10
N SER A 135 8.85 7.82 -17.98
CA SER A 135 7.74 7.22 -17.24
C SER A 135 6.77 8.26 -16.70
N VAL A 136 7.24 9.47 -16.34
CA VAL A 136 6.36 10.55 -15.83
C VAL A 136 5.36 11.02 -16.89
N PRO A 137 5.79 11.48 -18.09
CA PRO A 137 4.85 11.84 -19.15
C PRO A 137 4.05 10.61 -19.64
N PHE A 138 4.62 9.40 -19.59
CA PHE A 138 3.89 8.18 -19.92
C PHE A 138 2.71 7.92 -18.98
N CYS A 139 2.92 7.98 -17.66
CA CYS A 139 1.84 7.86 -16.66
C CYS A 139 0.79 8.95 -16.84
N PHE A 140 1.21 10.19 -17.11
CA PHE A 140 0.29 11.29 -17.36
C PHE A 140 -0.53 11.07 -18.65
N MET A 141 0.10 10.60 -19.72
CA MET A 141 -0.58 10.22 -20.97
C MET A 141 -1.59 9.10 -20.72
N VAL A 142 -1.21 8.04 -19.99
CA VAL A 142 -2.12 6.94 -19.64
C VAL A 142 -3.31 7.45 -18.85
N LEU A 143 -3.11 8.35 -17.88
CA LEU A 143 -4.20 8.98 -17.14
C LEU A 143 -5.15 9.76 -18.05
N LEU A 144 -4.62 10.57 -18.98
CA LEU A 144 -5.44 11.32 -19.94
C LEU A 144 -6.22 10.39 -20.88
N LEU A 145 -5.61 9.29 -21.32
CA LEU A 145 -6.28 8.28 -22.14
C LEU A 145 -7.38 7.56 -21.37
N LEU A 146 -7.12 7.18 -20.11
CA LEU A 146 -8.12 6.56 -19.24
C LEU A 146 -9.24 7.53 -18.87
N LYS A 147 -9.00 8.84 -18.90
CA LYS A 147 -10.02 9.87 -18.68
C LYS A 147 -10.92 10.08 -19.91
N HIS A 148 -10.33 10.31 -21.09
CA HIS A 148 -11.08 10.72 -22.28
C HIS A 148 -11.52 9.54 -23.17
N TYR A 149 -10.76 8.46 -23.17
CA TYR A 149 -10.91 7.35 -24.12
C TYR A 149 -10.91 5.99 -23.42
N THR A 150 -11.45 5.89 -22.19
CA THR A 150 -11.45 4.67 -21.36
C THR A 150 -11.99 3.46 -22.12
N LYS A 151 -13.08 3.65 -22.87
CA LYS A 151 -13.70 2.59 -23.67
C LYS A 151 -12.76 2.09 -24.77
N GLN A 152 -12.12 3.00 -25.49
CA GLN A 152 -11.23 2.65 -26.60
C GLN A 152 -9.96 1.96 -26.11
N ILE A 153 -9.33 2.48 -25.05
CA ILE A 153 -8.10 1.89 -24.51
C ILE A 153 -8.35 0.50 -23.92
N VAL A 154 -9.44 0.29 -23.18
CA VAL A 154 -9.76 -1.04 -22.63
C VAL A 154 -10.02 -2.04 -23.76
N TYR A 155 -10.85 -1.70 -24.74
CA TYR A 155 -11.12 -2.60 -25.87
C TYR A 155 -9.91 -2.83 -26.78
N ALA A 156 -9.00 -1.86 -26.92
CA ALA A 156 -7.74 -2.05 -27.64
C ALA A 156 -6.76 -2.95 -26.88
N CYS A 157 -6.68 -2.82 -25.55
CA CYS A 157 -5.78 -3.62 -24.72
C CYS A 157 -6.25 -5.06 -24.50
N LEU A 158 -7.55 -5.33 -24.47
CA LEU A 158 -8.11 -6.67 -24.26
C LEU A 158 -7.57 -7.75 -25.23
N PRO A 159 -7.60 -7.56 -26.57
CA PRO A 159 -7.01 -8.54 -27.49
C PRO A 159 -5.49 -8.60 -27.36
N LEU A 160 -4.82 -7.48 -27.12
CA LEU A 160 -3.36 -7.45 -26.95
C LEU A 160 -2.91 -8.23 -25.70
N PHE A 161 -3.72 -8.26 -24.65
CA PHE A 161 -3.48 -9.07 -23.45
C PHE A 161 -3.45 -10.58 -23.75
N VAL A 162 -4.13 -11.02 -24.81
CA VAL A 162 -4.11 -12.40 -25.29
C VAL A 162 -2.99 -12.61 -26.31
N VAL A 163 -2.81 -11.68 -27.24
CA VAL A 163 -1.84 -11.79 -28.34
C VAL A 163 -0.40 -11.77 -27.82
N PHE A 164 -0.05 -10.89 -26.87
CA PHE A 164 1.33 -10.80 -26.38
C PHE A 164 1.82 -12.09 -25.72
N PRO A 165 1.11 -12.69 -24.75
CA PRO A 165 1.52 -13.97 -24.17
C PRO A 165 1.62 -15.10 -25.20
N ILE A 166 0.70 -15.17 -26.18
CA ILE A 166 0.78 -16.15 -27.26
C ILE A 166 2.06 -15.94 -28.07
N PHE A 167 2.34 -14.71 -28.49
CA PHE A 167 3.53 -14.37 -29.26
C PHE A 167 4.81 -14.74 -28.51
N PHE A 168 4.95 -14.33 -27.26
CA PHE A 168 6.14 -14.64 -26.46
C PHE A 168 6.28 -16.14 -26.16
N ASN A 169 5.17 -16.86 -25.93
CA ASN A 169 5.19 -18.30 -25.71
C ASN A 169 5.68 -19.06 -26.96
N VAL A 170 5.15 -18.72 -28.13
CA VAL A 170 5.57 -19.32 -29.42
C VAL A 170 7.02 -18.92 -29.75
N TYR A 171 7.37 -17.64 -29.57
CA TYR A 171 8.72 -17.16 -29.80
C TYR A 171 9.74 -17.89 -28.91
N TRP A 172 9.46 -18.02 -27.61
CA TRP A 172 10.33 -18.74 -26.68
C TRP A 172 10.51 -20.21 -27.09
N PHE A 173 9.42 -20.89 -27.46
CA PHE A 173 9.47 -22.28 -27.91
C PHE A 173 10.35 -22.45 -29.17
N VAL A 174 10.17 -21.58 -30.16
CA VAL A 174 10.95 -21.61 -31.41
C VAL A 174 12.41 -21.25 -31.14
N ALA A 175 12.67 -20.15 -30.44
CA ALA A 175 14.03 -19.68 -30.14
C ALA A 175 14.81 -20.71 -29.31
N CYS A 176 14.17 -21.35 -28.32
CA CYS A 176 14.82 -22.39 -27.52
C CYS A 176 15.06 -23.67 -28.33
N THR A 177 14.20 -23.99 -29.31
CA THR A 177 14.39 -25.16 -30.17
C THR A 177 15.52 -24.97 -31.18
N LEU A 178 15.68 -23.75 -31.70
CA LEU A 178 16.75 -23.42 -32.65
C LEU A 178 18.10 -23.19 -31.97
N SER A 179 18.12 -22.69 -30.74
CA SER A 179 19.35 -22.50 -29.97
C SER A 179 19.89 -23.84 -29.48
N SER A 180 21.11 -24.21 -29.89
CA SER A 180 21.79 -25.44 -29.43
C SER A 180 22.01 -25.45 -27.91
N SER A 181 22.26 -24.30 -27.29
CA SER A 181 22.43 -24.21 -25.83
C SER A 181 21.14 -24.52 -25.07
N CYS A 182 20.00 -23.96 -25.50
CA CYS A 182 18.69 -24.19 -24.85
C CYS A 182 18.14 -25.58 -25.18
N SER A 183 18.20 -25.92 -26.47
CA SER A 183 18.63 -27.19 -27.06
C SER A 183 18.89 -28.38 -26.14
N HIS A 184 20.09 -28.37 -25.59
CA HIS A 184 20.62 -29.44 -24.74
C HIS A 184 20.16 -29.32 -23.29
N ALA A 185 19.93 -28.10 -22.79
CA ALA A 185 19.55 -27.88 -21.39
C ALA A 185 18.12 -28.32 -21.06
N LEU A 186 17.16 -28.10 -21.97
CA LEU A 186 15.74 -28.38 -21.74
C LEU A 186 15.23 -29.47 -22.71
N PRO A 187 14.86 -30.67 -22.24
CA PRO A 187 14.31 -31.72 -23.11
C PRO A 187 13.07 -31.27 -23.88
N LEU A 188 12.85 -31.82 -25.09
CA LEU A 188 11.71 -31.48 -25.95
C LEU A 188 10.36 -31.60 -25.21
N ALA A 189 10.19 -32.67 -24.41
CA ALA A 189 8.99 -32.92 -23.64
C ALA A 189 8.65 -31.77 -22.67
N TYR A 190 9.67 -31.20 -22.00
CA TYR A 190 9.48 -30.08 -21.09
C TYR A 190 9.04 -28.81 -21.84
N ARG A 191 9.62 -28.54 -23.02
CA ARG A 191 9.23 -27.37 -23.84
C ARG A 191 7.79 -27.45 -24.32
N VAL A 192 7.36 -28.63 -24.78
CA VAL A 192 5.98 -28.87 -25.20
C VAL A 192 5.03 -28.74 -24.00
N LEU A 193 5.41 -29.26 -22.84
CA LEU A 193 4.63 -29.12 -21.61
C LEU A 193 4.43 -27.64 -21.24
N VAL A 194 5.50 -26.83 -21.24
CA VAL A 194 5.42 -25.39 -20.96
C VAL A 194 4.53 -24.68 -21.97
N LEU A 195 4.71 -24.97 -23.27
CA LEU A 195 3.91 -24.39 -24.35
C LEU A 195 2.40 -24.64 -24.13
N VAL A 196 2.02 -25.89 -23.88
CA VAL A 196 0.62 -26.30 -23.65
C VAL A 196 0.07 -25.70 -22.37
N PHE A 197 0.85 -25.71 -21.29
CA PHE A 197 0.46 -25.12 -20.01
C PHE A 197 0.14 -23.63 -20.15
N VAL A 198 1.00 -22.87 -20.83
CA VAL A 198 0.79 -21.43 -21.06
C VAL A 198 -0.44 -21.19 -21.93
N PHE A 199 -0.69 -21.99 -22.98
CA PHE A 199 -1.91 -21.89 -23.78
C PHE A 199 -3.18 -22.19 -22.98
N LEU A 200 -3.14 -23.17 -22.06
CA LEU A 200 -4.26 -23.47 -21.16
C LEU A 200 -4.57 -22.27 -20.27
N VAL A 201 -3.55 -21.66 -19.65
CA VAL A 201 -3.70 -20.45 -18.81
C VAL A 201 -4.33 -19.31 -19.62
N ILE A 202 -3.86 -19.07 -20.84
CA ILE A 202 -4.43 -18.06 -21.74
C ILE A 202 -5.90 -18.38 -22.06
N GLY A 203 -6.23 -19.64 -22.34
CA GLY A 203 -7.60 -20.09 -22.58
C GLY A 203 -8.53 -19.82 -21.39
N VAL A 204 -8.07 -20.08 -20.16
CA VAL A 204 -8.83 -19.77 -18.94
C VAL A 204 -9.04 -18.28 -18.77
N ILE A 205 -8.02 -17.46 -19.01
CA ILE A 205 -8.12 -15.99 -18.96
C ILE A 205 -9.16 -15.49 -19.98
N VAL A 206 -9.10 -15.97 -21.22
CA VAL A 206 -10.07 -15.61 -22.27
C VAL A 206 -11.48 -16.01 -21.85
N TRP A 207 -11.66 -17.22 -21.33
CA TRP A 207 -12.95 -17.69 -20.83
C TRP A 207 -13.49 -16.78 -19.71
N ILE A 208 -12.65 -16.38 -18.76
CA ILE A 208 -13.02 -15.42 -17.70
C ILE A 208 -13.46 -14.08 -18.28
N ILE A 209 -12.72 -13.53 -19.25
CA ILE A 209 -13.04 -12.25 -19.89
C ILE A 209 -14.40 -12.33 -20.60
N VAL A 210 -14.63 -13.39 -21.39
CA VAL A 210 -15.88 -13.58 -22.14
C VAL A 210 -17.07 -13.81 -21.19
N ALA A 211 -16.89 -14.63 -20.16
CA ALA A 211 -17.94 -14.91 -19.17
C ALA A 211 -18.35 -13.65 -18.38
N ASN A 212 -17.45 -12.68 -18.24
CA ASN A 212 -17.67 -11.44 -17.50
C ASN A 212 -17.80 -10.20 -18.41
N TRP A 213 -18.15 -10.37 -19.69
CA TRP A 213 -18.18 -9.24 -20.64
C TRP A 213 -19.07 -8.07 -20.20
N HIS A 214 -20.28 -8.36 -19.72
CA HIS A 214 -21.19 -7.33 -19.18
C HIS A 214 -20.54 -6.54 -18.03
N ARG A 215 -19.76 -7.21 -17.20
CA ARG A 215 -19.11 -6.61 -16.04
C ARG A 215 -18.00 -5.64 -16.45
N ILE A 216 -17.28 -5.94 -17.54
CA ILE A 216 -16.22 -5.09 -18.09
C ILE A 216 -16.78 -3.73 -18.50
N GLU A 217 -17.96 -3.68 -19.13
CA GLU A 217 -18.57 -2.42 -19.57
C GLU A 217 -18.86 -1.46 -18.41
N LEU A 218 -19.38 -1.98 -17.29
CA LEU A 218 -19.58 -1.19 -16.08
C LEU A 218 -18.24 -0.70 -15.51
N THR A 219 -17.22 -1.56 -15.50
CA THR A 219 -15.89 -1.19 -14.98
C THR A 219 -15.21 -0.11 -15.82
N ILE A 220 -15.42 -0.08 -17.15
CA ILE A 220 -14.91 0.99 -18.02
C ILE A 220 -15.42 2.36 -17.54
N GLN A 221 -16.70 2.46 -17.19
CA GLN A 221 -17.28 3.72 -16.70
C GLN A 221 -16.72 4.11 -15.33
N ILE A 222 -16.58 3.14 -14.42
CA ILE A 222 -15.98 3.35 -13.09
C ILE A 222 -14.55 3.87 -13.20
N ILE A 223 -13.72 3.27 -14.06
CA ILE A 223 -12.34 3.70 -14.29
C ILE A 223 -12.30 5.12 -14.89
N GLY A 224 -13.24 5.46 -15.79
CA GLY A 224 -13.33 6.79 -16.38
C GLY A 224 -13.59 7.87 -15.32
N VAL A 225 -14.58 7.64 -14.45
CA VAL A 225 -14.92 8.54 -13.33
C VAL A 225 -13.75 8.67 -12.35
N ALA A 226 -13.11 7.55 -11.98
CA ALA A 226 -11.95 7.57 -11.10
C ALA A 226 -10.75 8.32 -11.70
N SER A 227 -10.53 8.18 -13.01
CA SER A 227 -9.47 8.88 -13.74
C SER A 227 -9.73 10.39 -13.79
N ASP A 228 -10.98 10.84 -13.94
CA ASP A 228 -11.30 12.25 -13.84
C ASP A 228 -11.02 12.79 -12.43
N ALA A 229 -11.49 12.10 -11.39
CA ALA A 229 -11.24 12.47 -9.99
C ALA A 229 -9.73 12.58 -9.66
N LEU A 230 -8.93 11.63 -10.14
CA LEU A 230 -7.47 11.64 -9.98
C LEU A 230 -6.82 12.76 -10.80
N SER A 231 -7.32 13.06 -12.00
CA SER A 231 -6.82 14.17 -12.83
C SER A 231 -7.04 15.55 -12.20
N LYS A 232 -8.03 15.70 -11.31
CA LYS A 232 -8.22 16.92 -10.51
C LYS A 232 -7.28 16.99 -9.30
N ASN A 233 -6.66 15.88 -8.92
CA ASN A 233 -5.80 15.74 -7.73
C ASN A 233 -4.37 15.26 -8.07
N LEU A 234 -3.79 15.69 -9.19
CA LEU A 234 -2.47 15.25 -9.69
C LEU A 234 -1.31 15.38 -8.68
N LYS A 235 -1.43 16.30 -7.71
CA LYS A 235 -0.44 16.46 -6.64
C LYS A 235 -0.24 15.18 -5.81
N LEU A 236 -1.19 14.24 -5.82
CA LEU A 236 -1.04 12.92 -5.18
C LEU A 236 0.16 12.14 -5.76
N PHE A 237 0.44 12.25 -7.07
CA PHE A 237 1.60 11.59 -7.68
C PHE A 237 2.95 12.11 -7.18
N VAL A 238 3.00 13.28 -6.57
CA VAL A 238 4.22 13.84 -5.96
C VAL A 238 4.25 13.57 -4.45
N VAL A 239 3.12 13.76 -3.77
CA VAL A 239 3.04 13.62 -2.31
C VAL A 239 3.27 12.18 -1.87
N LEU A 240 2.70 11.19 -2.57
CA LEU A 240 2.80 9.79 -2.16
C LEU A 240 4.23 9.23 -2.28
N PRO A 241 4.99 9.43 -3.38
CA PRO A 241 6.41 9.06 -3.41
C PRO A 241 7.26 9.83 -2.41
N LEU A 242 6.93 11.09 -2.12
CA LEU A 242 7.63 11.87 -1.09
C LEU A 242 7.45 11.25 0.30
N LEU A 243 6.28 10.68 0.59
CA LEU A 243 6.05 9.94 1.83
C LEU A 243 6.89 8.67 1.91
N ILE A 244 7.01 7.92 0.81
CA ILE A 244 7.91 6.75 0.73
C ILE A 244 9.37 7.18 0.93
N LEU A 245 9.80 8.28 0.29
CA LEU A 245 11.15 8.80 0.47
C LEU A 245 11.40 9.19 1.93
N GLY A 246 10.42 9.82 2.60
CA GLY A 246 10.48 10.11 4.03
C GLY A 246 10.65 8.85 4.88
N LEU A 247 9.97 7.75 4.54
CA LEU A 247 10.15 6.46 5.21
C LEU A 247 11.57 5.90 5.01
N VAL A 248 12.11 5.99 3.80
CA VAL A 248 13.48 5.54 3.49
C VAL A 248 14.51 6.35 4.30
N VAL A 249 14.34 7.67 4.39
CA VAL A 249 15.20 8.53 5.22
C VAL A 249 15.09 8.16 6.70
N TYR A 250 13.88 7.86 7.18
CA TYR A 250 13.65 7.37 8.55
C TYR A 250 14.32 6.01 8.82
N TYR A 251 14.41 5.12 7.81
CA TYR A 251 15.04 3.80 7.92
C TYR A 251 16.56 3.84 7.92
N ALA A 252 17.16 4.79 7.20
CA ALA A 252 18.61 4.92 7.10
C ALA A 252 19.36 4.86 8.45
N PRO A 253 19.00 5.65 9.49
CA PRO A 253 19.66 5.56 10.79
C PRO A 253 19.44 4.21 11.49
N ILE A 254 18.27 3.59 11.35
CA ILE A 254 17.98 2.28 11.99
C ILE A 254 18.88 1.19 11.38
N VAL A 255 19.05 1.17 10.06
CA VAL A 255 19.95 0.22 9.39
C VAL A 255 21.38 0.44 9.84
N VAL A 256 21.83 1.69 9.98
CA VAL A 256 23.13 2.02 10.54
C VAL A 256 23.25 1.46 11.96
N PHE A 257 22.28 1.70 12.84
CA PHE A 257 22.29 1.18 14.21
C PHE A 257 22.36 -0.35 14.27
N LEU A 258 21.67 -1.07 13.39
CA LEU A 258 21.76 -2.53 13.32
C LEU A 258 23.17 -3.01 12.96
N VAL A 259 23.85 -2.34 12.01
CA VAL A 259 25.24 -2.64 11.68
C VAL A 259 26.16 -2.42 12.88
N PHE A 260 25.99 -1.31 13.61
CA PHE A 260 26.78 -1.03 14.81
C PHE A 260 26.47 -1.99 15.97
N ALA A 261 25.22 -2.41 16.13
CA ALA A 261 24.82 -3.37 17.15
C ALA A 261 25.55 -4.72 17.00
N ARG A 262 25.85 -5.16 15.76
CA ARG A 262 26.64 -6.38 15.51
C ARG A 262 28.05 -6.33 16.10
N PHE A 263 28.61 -5.13 16.24
CA PHE A 263 29.93 -4.91 16.81
C PHE A 263 29.94 -4.95 18.35
N ASN A 264 28.79 -5.17 19.00
CA ASN A 264 28.68 -5.31 20.44
C ASN A 264 28.70 -6.80 20.81
N GLY A 265 29.81 -7.25 21.37
CA GLY A 265 30.06 -8.65 21.68
C GLY A 265 31.50 -8.89 22.08
N LYS A 266 31.86 -10.17 22.18
CA LYS A 266 33.19 -10.63 22.57
C LYS A 266 33.56 -11.93 21.88
N PHE A 267 34.86 -12.17 21.74
CA PHE A 267 35.36 -13.46 21.27
C PHE A 267 35.22 -14.51 22.37
N VAL A 268 34.56 -15.61 22.05
CA VAL A 268 34.34 -16.75 22.96
C VAL A 268 34.91 -18.00 22.29
N PRO A 269 35.61 -18.87 23.05
CA PRO A 269 36.09 -20.12 22.49
C PRO A 269 34.94 -21.06 22.13
N ARG A 270 35.06 -21.72 20.99
CA ARG A 270 34.16 -22.76 20.53
C ARG A 270 34.97 -23.98 20.12
N GLU A 271 34.50 -25.14 20.57
CA GLU A 271 35.08 -26.43 20.25
C GLU A 271 34.36 -27.03 19.04
N LEU A 272 35.12 -27.49 18.05
CA LEU A 272 34.61 -28.26 16.91
C LEU A 272 35.67 -29.29 16.53
N ASP A 273 35.28 -30.57 16.49
CA ASP A 273 36.16 -31.71 16.21
C ASP A 273 37.45 -31.79 17.06
N GLY A 274 37.40 -31.31 18.31
CA GLY A 274 38.53 -31.34 19.25
C GLY A 274 39.52 -30.18 19.10
N GLU A 275 39.29 -29.25 18.17
CA GLU A 275 40.04 -28.00 18.03
C GLU A 275 39.24 -26.81 18.58
N TYR A 276 39.93 -25.88 19.26
CA TYR A 276 39.33 -24.67 19.82
C TYR A 276 39.64 -23.46 18.93
N PHE A 277 38.59 -22.78 18.45
CA PHE A 277 38.71 -21.51 17.74
C PHE A 277 37.91 -20.42 18.43
N CYS A 278 38.28 -19.17 18.16
CA CYS A 278 37.62 -18.00 18.71
C CYS A 278 36.54 -17.49 17.75
N GLU A 279 35.28 -17.59 18.16
CA GLU A 279 34.14 -17.09 17.39
C GLU A 279 33.60 -15.80 18.03
N TRP A 280 33.13 -14.87 17.20
CA TRP A 280 32.47 -13.68 17.69
C TRP A 280 31.09 -14.03 18.22
N LYS A 281 30.88 -13.81 19.53
CA LYS A 281 29.58 -13.96 20.16
C LYS A 281 29.03 -12.58 20.50
N GLU A 282 27.92 -12.23 19.85
CA GLU A 282 27.16 -11.01 20.13
C GLU A 282 26.65 -11.01 21.57
N ASP A 283 26.50 -9.82 22.16
CA ASP A 283 25.91 -9.68 23.48
C ASP A 283 24.43 -10.12 23.49
N SER A 284 23.95 -10.62 24.62
CA SER A 284 22.60 -11.19 24.74
C SER A 284 21.45 -10.24 24.39
N TRP A 285 21.68 -8.93 24.50
CA TRP A 285 20.69 -7.90 24.15
C TRP A 285 20.62 -7.63 22.64
N VAL A 286 21.66 -7.96 21.87
CA VAL A 286 21.74 -7.64 20.42
C VAL A 286 20.63 -8.34 19.63
N PRO A 287 20.36 -9.66 19.79
CA PRO A 287 19.24 -10.30 19.10
C PRO A 287 17.88 -9.70 19.46
N ALA A 288 17.67 -9.32 20.72
CA ALA A 288 16.43 -8.66 21.15
C ALA A 288 16.28 -7.27 20.52
N TYR A 289 17.37 -6.51 20.38
CA TYR A 289 17.38 -5.24 19.67
C TYR A 289 17.07 -5.40 18.18
N TYR A 290 17.64 -6.41 17.52
CA TYR A 290 17.33 -6.74 16.13
C TYR A 290 15.83 -7.03 15.95
N ALA A 291 15.25 -7.84 16.81
CA ALA A 291 13.82 -8.14 16.77
C ALA A 291 12.97 -6.87 16.95
N LEU A 292 13.31 -6.01 17.92
CA LEU A 292 12.64 -4.73 18.14
C LEU A 292 12.74 -3.82 16.91
N ALA A 293 13.93 -3.64 16.35
CA ALA A 293 14.16 -2.77 15.20
C ALA A 293 13.41 -3.27 13.95
N ILE A 294 13.48 -4.57 13.67
CA ILE A 294 12.75 -5.18 12.54
C ILE A 294 11.25 -5.02 12.73
N LEU A 295 10.72 -5.24 13.94
CA LEU A 295 9.30 -5.06 14.25
C LEU A 295 8.86 -3.60 14.06
N THR A 296 9.64 -2.63 14.54
CA THR A 296 9.39 -1.19 14.34
C THR A 296 9.41 -0.81 12.86
N MET A 297 10.35 -1.36 12.09
CA MET A 297 10.44 -1.16 10.63
C MET A 297 9.21 -1.74 9.92
N ILE A 298 8.83 -2.98 10.19
CA ILE A 298 7.64 -3.59 9.58
C ILE A 298 6.36 -2.81 9.94
N TRP A 299 6.22 -2.41 11.21
CA TRP A 299 5.06 -1.64 11.64
C TRP A 299 5.00 -0.26 10.99
N SER A 300 6.11 0.48 10.95
CA SER A 300 6.16 1.78 10.27
C SER A 300 5.90 1.69 8.76
N LEU A 301 6.30 0.59 8.10
CA LEU A 301 5.95 0.34 6.69
C LEU A 301 4.43 0.18 6.53
N ALA A 302 3.79 -0.62 7.40
CA ALA A 302 2.34 -0.81 7.36
C ALA A 302 1.60 0.51 7.63
N VAL A 303 2.05 1.29 8.63
CA VAL A 303 1.50 2.63 8.90
C VAL A 303 1.65 3.55 7.69
N MET A 304 2.77 3.49 6.97
CA MET A 304 2.98 4.30 5.76
C MET A 304 2.02 3.92 4.63
N VAL A 305 1.79 2.62 4.41
CA VAL A 305 0.81 2.15 3.40
C VAL A 305 -0.59 2.65 3.74
N GLU A 306 -1.04 2.47 4.98
CA GLU A 306 -2.36 2.94 5.43
C GLU A 306 -2.47 4.47 5.39
N MET A 307 -1.37 5.19 5.67
CA MET A 307 -1.32 6.64 5.56
C MET A 307 -1.53 7.11 4.11
N GLN A 308 -0.97 6.41 3.12
CA GLN A 308 -1.19 6.74 1.71
C GLN A 308 -2.66 6.58 1.33
N VAL A 309 -3.29 5.47 1.73
CA VAL A 309 -4.72 5.22 1.52
C VAL A 309 -5.55 6.32 2.18
N TYR A 310 -5.24 6.68 3.42
CA TYR A 310 -5.91 7.77 4.14
C TYR A 310 -5.79 9.11 3.41
N VAL A 311 -4.61 9.44 2.89
CA VAL A 311 -4.36 10.72 2.18
C VAL A 311 -5.11 10.77 0.85
N ILE A 312 -5.11 9.66 0.09
CA ILE A 312 -5.89 9.54 -1.15
C ILE A 312 -7.37 9.71 -0.83
N SER A 313 -7.88 8.93 0.13
CA SER A 313 -9.29 8.95 0.50
C SER A 313 -9.77 10.30 0.99
N GLY A 314 -8.98 10.99 1.81
CA GLY A 314 -9.30 12.34 2.27
C GLY A 314 -9.27 13.39 1.16
N ALA A 315 -8.40 13.24 0.15
CA ALA A 315 -8.36 14.16 -0.99
C ALA A 315 -9.52 13.94 -1.97
N ILE A 316 -9.83 12.68 -2.28
CA ILE A 316 -10.91 12.31 -3.20
C ILE A 316 -12.29 12.59 -2.59
N SER A 317 -12.48 12.35 -1.29
CA SER A 317 -13.75 12.68 -0.62
C SER A 317 -14.06 14.18 -0.69
N GLN A 318 -13.04 15.02 -0.60
CA GLN A 318 -13.20 16.47 -0.76
C GLN A 318 -13.62 16.83 -2.18
N TRP A 319 -13.06 16.18 -3.21
CA TRP A 319 -13.52 16.36 -4.58
C TRP A 319 -14.97 15.89 -4.77
N TYR A 320 -15.33 14.74 -4.20
CA TYR A 320 -16.66 14.16 -4.31
C TYR A 320 -17.74 15.06 -3.67
N PHE A 321 -17.54 15.47 -2.42
CA PHE A 321 -18.52 16.27 -1.67
C PHE A 321 -18.43 17.79 -1.92
N SER A 322 -17.48 18.27 -2.72
CA SER A 322 -17.40 19.69 -3.09
C SER A 322 -18.31 20.01 -4.27
N LYS A 323 -18.93 21.20 -4.21
CA LYS A 323 -19.57 21.81 -5.39
C LYS A 323 -18.51 22.11 -6.46
N GLU A 324 -18.90 21.98 -7.73
CA GLU A 324 -18.00 22.00 -8.89
C GLU A 324 -17.12 23.27 -8.96
N ASP A 325 -17.61 24.41 -8.50
CA ASP A 325 -16.90 25.70 -8.54
C ASP A 325 -16.06 26.02 -7.29
N SER A 326 -16.08 25.18 -6.25
CA SER A 326 -15.50 25.51 -4.93
C SER A 326 -14.43 24.52 -4.47
N MET A 327 -13.69 23.89 -5.37
CA MET A 327 -12.62 22.96 -4.99
C MET A 327 -11.56 23.65 -4.09
N PRO A 328 -11.35 23.17 -2.85
CA PRO A 328 -10.37 23.77 -1.97
C PRO A 328 -8.95 23.62 -2.52
N LYS A 329 -8.21 24.72 -2.72
CA LYS A 329 -6.82 24.68 -3.23
C LYS A 329 -5.83 23.92 -2.30
N LYS A 330 -6.26 23.53 -1.09
CA LYS A 330 -5.44 22.94 -0.02
C LYS A 330 -5.88 21.52 0.42
N CYS A 331 -6.67 20.80 -0.38
CA CYS A 331 -7.26 19.51 0.02
C CYS A 331 -6.25 18.50 0.59
N ILE A 332 -5.18 18.27 -0.17
CA ILE A 332 -4.15 17.27 0.17
C ILE A 332 -3.35 17.71 1.40
N ARG A 333 -3.05 19.01 1.55
CA ARG A 333 -2.32 19.52 2.72
C ARG A 333 -3.13 19.32 4.01
N ILE A 334 -4.44 19.52 3.96
CA ILE A 334 -5.32 19.30 5.11
C ILE A 334 -5.39 17.81 5.44
N SER A 335 -5.55 16.95 4.43
CA SER A 335 -5.55 15.50 4.63
C SER A 335 -4.23 15.00 5.22
N LEU A 336 -3.09 15.50 4.74
CA LEU A 336 -1.76 15.19 5.27
C LEU A 336 -1.60 15.64 6.72
N ARG A 337 -2.06 16.86 7.06
CA ARG A 337 -2.04 17.36 8.45
C ARG A 337 -2.90 16.49 9.37
N ASN A 338 -4.05 16.01 8.89
CA ASN A 338 -4.91 15.15 9.68
C ASN A 338 -4.28 13.75 9.84
N ALA A 339 -3.62 13.23 8.80
CA ALA A 339 -2.95 11.94 8.81
C ALA A 339 -1.76 11.90 9.80
N PHE A 340 -0.90 12.93 9.82
CA PHE A 340 0.22 13.04 10.77
C PHE A 340 -0.17 13.61 12.13
N GLY A 341 -1.41 14.05 12.31
CA GLY A 341 -1.88 14.69 13.53
C GLY A 341 -3.04 13.93 14.14
N GLN A 342 -4.24 14.44 13.92
CA GLN A 342 -5.47 14.06 14.62
C GLN A 342 -5.86 12.58 14.45
N SER A 343 -5.58 11.99 13.29
CA SER A 343 -5.92 10.60 12.97
C SER A 343 -4.70 9.67 12.91
N PHE A 344 -3.51 10.12 13.32
CA PHE A 344 -2.31 9.28 13.26
C PHE A 344 -2.44 8.01 14.11
N GLY A 345 -3.06 8.10 15.30
CA GLY A 345 -3.32 6.93 16.15
C GLY A 345 -4.22 5.87 15.47
N THR A 346 -5.24 6.31 14.72
CA THR A 346 -6.13 5.43 13.94
C THR A 346 -5.36 4.71 12.83
N ILE A 347 -4.46 5.41 12.14
CA ILE A 347 -3.59 4.84 11.10
C ILE A 347 -2.60 3.85 11.73
N CYS A 348 -2.01 4.18 12.89
CA CYS A 348 -1.13 3.29 13.64
C CYS A 348 -1.81 1.99 14.04
N LEU A 349 -3.05 2.07 14.54
CA LEU A 349 -3.86 0.90 14.89
C LEU A 349 -4.16 0.03 13.66
N SER A 350 -4.54 0.63 12.54
CA SER A 350 -4.78 -0.10 11.30
C SER A 350 -3.53 -0.81 10.77
N GLY A 351 -2.39 -0.10 10.74
CA GLY A 351 -1.10 -0.68 10.36
C GLY A 351 -0.69 -1.82 11.30
N LEU A 352 -0.93 -1.68 12.61
CA LEU A 352 -0.67 -2.74 13.60
C LEU A 352 -1.53 -3.97 13.32
N LEU A 353 -2.81 -3.78 13.01
CA LEU A 353 -3.73 -4.88 12.72
C LEU A 353 -3.27 -5.67 11.49
N ILE A 354 -2.86 -4.99 10.41
CA ILE A 354 -2.31 -5.65 9.23
C ILE A 354 -1.04 -6.43 9.57
N CYS A 355 -0.14 -5.85 10.38
CA CYS A 355 1.06 -6.56 10.83
C CYS A 355 0.72 -7.84 11.59
N ILE A 356 -0.21 -7.76 12.55
CA ILE A 356 -0.69 -8.92 13.33
C ILE A 356 -1.29 -9.96 12.39
N VAL A 357 -2.17 -9.56 11.47
CA VAL A 357 -2.80 -10.46 10.50
C VAL A 357 -1.74 -11.19 9.66
N ARG A 358 -0.71 -10.48 9.18
CA ARG A 358 0.37 -11.07 8.38
C ARG A 358 1.25 -12.03 9.20
N VAL A 359 1.58 -11.68 10.45
CA VAL A 359 2.36 -12.54 11.34
C VAL A 359 1.58 -13.80 11.68
N VAL A 360 0.30 -13.68 12.04
CA VAL A 360 -0.55 -14.84 12.34
C VAL A 360 -0.69 -15.73 11.11
N ARG A 361 -0.88 -15.16 9.91
CA ARG A 361 -0.94 -15.91 8.65
C ARG A 361 0.36 -16.69 8.40
N ALA A 362 1.51 -16.07 8.61
CA ALA A 362 2.81 -16.74 8.48
C ALA A 362 2.98 -17.90 9.49
N ILE A 363 2.55 -17.73 10.74
CA ILE A 363 2.59 -18.79 11.76
C ILE A 363 1.66 -19.95 11.38
N VAL A 364 0.41 -19.64 10.98
CA VAL A 364 -0.58 -20.62 10.54
C VAL A 364 -0.09 -21.40 9.32
N ASP A 365 0.60 -20.74 8.40
CA ASP A 365 1.13 -21.37 7.20
C ASP A 365 2.42 -22.19 7.45
N ASN A 366 3.25 -21.78 8.41
CA ASN A 366 4.49 -22.46 8.80
C ASN A 366 4.30 -23.64 9.75
N ALA A 367 3.16 -23.74 10.45
CA ALA A 367 2.79 -24.91 11.27
C ALA A 367 2.63 -26.23 10.47
N ARG A 368 2.97 -26.19 9.17
CA ARG A 368 3.02 -27.27 8.17
C ARG A 368 4.02 -28.37 8.49
N GLU A 369 5.13 -28.08 9.18
CA GLU A 369 6.28 -29.00 9.21
C GLU A 369 6.28 -30.02 10.36
N GLU A 370 5.54 -29.79 11.44
CA GLU A 370 5.63 -30.63 12.65
C GLU A 370 4.37 -31.47 12.96
N SER A 371 3.21 -31.19 12.36
CA SER A 371 1.95 -31.86 12.74
C SER A 371 1.40 -32.80 11.67
N THR A 372 1.11 -34.02 12.09
CA THR A 372 0.46 -35.09 11.33
C THR A 372 -0.74 -34.56 10.53
N GLN A 373 -0.78 -34.86 9.23
CA GLN A 373 -1.81 -34.43 8.28
C GLN A 373 -3.23 -34.88 8.71
N GLY A 374 -3.90 -34.10 9.54
CA GLY A 374 -5.30 -34.27 9.91
C GLY A 374 -6.21 -33.32 9.15
N ILE A 375 -7.36 -33.80 8.67
CA ILE A 375 -8.41 -32.99 8.04
C ILE A 375 -8.83 -31.82 8.94
N VAL A 376 -8.82 -32.01 10.26
CA VAL A 376 -9.14 -30.96 11.25
C VAL A 376 -8.16 -29.78 11.17
N ASN A 377 -6.85 -30.04 11.01
CA ASN A 377 -5.85 -28.98 10.88
C ASN A 377 -6.03 -28.21 9.56
N LEU A 378 -6.37 -28.92 8.48
CA LEU A 378 -6.68 -28.30 7.19
C LEU A 378 -7.91 -27.38 7.27
N VAL A 379 -8.99 -27.85 7.90
CA VAL A 379 -10.22 -27.05 8.09
C VAL A 379 -9.96 -25.84 8.98
N LEU A 380 -9.27 -26.02 10.11
CA LEU A 380 -8.93 -24.91 11.01
C LEU A 380 -8.07 -23.85 10.31
N ARG A 381 -7.09 -24.28 9.49
CA ARG A 381 -6.27 -23.37 8.69
C ARG A 381 -7.08 -22.63 7.63
N CYS A 382 -7.98 -23.32 6.93
CA CYS A 382 -8.87 -22.68 5.96
C CYS A 382 -9.75 -21.62 6.64
N CYS A 383 -10.32 -21.95 7.80
CA CYS A 383 -11.13 -21.01 8.59
C CYS A 383 -10.31 -19.82 9.09
N ALA A 384 -9.09 -20.06 9.60
CA ALA A 384 -8.19 -19.01 10.06
C ALA A 384 -7.80 -18.07 8.90
N ASN A 385 -7.40 -18.62 7.75
CA ASN A 385 -7.04 -17.83 6.58
C ASN A 385 -8.24 -17.05 6.01
N ALA A 386 -9.44 -17.62 6.03
CA ALA A 386 -10.67 -16.92 5.65
C ALA A 386 -10.98 -15.76 6.61
N LEU A 387 -10.89 -15.99 7.94
CA LEU A 387 -11.10 -14.94 8.94
C LEU A 387 -10.07 -13.82 8.82
N LEU A 388 -8.79 -14.17 8.69
CA LEU A 388 -7.69 -13.21 8.48
C LEU A 388 -7.88 -12.42 7.19
N GLY A 389 -8.33 -13.07 6.11
CA GLY A 389 -8.68 -12.40 4.85
C GLY A 389 -9.85 -11.42 5.00
N ALA A 390 -10.88 -11.80 5.76
CA ALA A 390 -12.02 -10.92 6.04
C ALA A 390 -11.63 -9.69 6.87
N VAL A 391 -10.73 -9.85 7.84
CA VAL A 391 -10.19 -8.72 8.64
C VAL A 391 -9.36 -7.78 7.77
N ASP A 392 -8.49 -8.31 6.91
CA ASP A 392 -7.67 -7.55 5.96
C ASP A 392 -8.57 -6.71 5.03
N TYR A 393 -9.60 -7.35 4.46
CA TYR A 393 -10.58 -6.71 3.60
C TYR A 393 -11.37 -5.62 4.32
N LEU A 394 -11.83 -5.88 5.56
CA LEU A 394 -12.53 -4.89 6.38
C LEU A 394 -11.62 -3.69 6.70
N ASN A 395 -10.35 -3.94 7.02
CA ASN A 395 -9.38 -2.89 7.34
C ASN A 395 -9.15 -1.95 6.15
N LYS A 396 -9.02 -2.48 4.93
CA LYS A 396 -8.88 -1.69 3.68
C LYS A 396 -9.95 -0.59 3.58
N PHE A 397 -11.22 -0.95 3.75
CA PHE A 397 -12.32 0.02 3.70
C PHE A 397 -12.46 0.87 4.98
N THR A 398 -12.01 0.36 6.12
CA THR A 398 -12.07 1.08 7.40
C THR A 398 -11.24 2.36 7.37
N ILE A 399 -10.05 2.32 6.78
CA ILE A 399 -9.21 3.51 6.64
C ILE A 399 -9.82 4.52 5.67
N ASN A 400 -10.47 4.07 4.60
CA ASN A 400 -11.24 4.96 3.71
C ASN A 400 -12.34 5.69 4.48
N PHE A 401 -13.10 4.97 5.32
CA PHE A 401 -14.11 5.57 6.19
C PHE A 401 -13.52 6.56 7.19
N ALA A 402 -12.43 6.18 7.88
CA ALA A 402 -11.77 7.06 8.85
C ALA A 402 -11.26 8.35 8.20
N ALA A 403 -10.78 8.29 6.95
CA ALA A 403 -10.38 9.47 6.19
C ALA A 403 -11.57 10.41 5.90
N ILE A 404 -12.72 9.85 5.52
CA ILE A 404 -13.95 10.59 5.14
C ILE A 404 -14.65 11.19 6.36
N THR A 405 -14.85 10.41 7.43
CA THR A 405 -15.63 10.80 8.60
C THR A 405 -14.78 11.45 9.69
N GLY A 406 -13.47 11.18 9.72
CA GLY A 406 -12.59 11.64 10.80
C GLY A 406 -12.81 10.95 12.14
N GLU A 407 -13.52 9.83 12.16
CA GLU A 407 -13.75 9.03 13.37
C GLU A 407 -12.58 8.09 13.70
N GLY A 408 -12.54 7.60 14.94
CA GLY A 408 -11.57 6.60 15.36
C GLY A 408 -11.77 5.24 14.68
N TYR A 409 -10.81 4.34 14.86
CA TYR A 409 -10.77 3.05 14.15
C TYR A 409 -12.01 2.20 14.41
N CYS A 410 -12.38 1.97 15.68
CA CYS A 410 -13.49 1.08 16.02
C CYS A 410 -14.83 1.56 15.47
N THR A 411 -15.09 2.87 15.54
CA THR A 411 -16.30 3.48 14.98
C THR A 411 -16.31 3.35 13.46
N SER A 412 -15.19 3.64 12.80
CA SER A 412 -15.05 3.52 11.34
C SER A 412 -15.19 2.06 10.89
N ALA A 413 -14.65 1.10 11.65
CA ALA A 413 -14.76 -0.33 11.37
C ALA A 413 -16.21 -0.81 11.49
N ARG A 414 -16.96 -0.34 12.50
CA ARG A 414 -18.39 -0.64 12.65
C ARG A 414 -19.21 -0.10 11.48
N MET A 415 -18.97 1.15 11.07
CA MET A 415 -19.63 1.74 9.89
C MET A 415 -19.31 0.93 8.61
N THR A 416 -18.04 0.57 8.44
CA THR A 416 -17.58 -0.22 7.30
C THR A 416 -18.23 -1.59 7.26
N TYR A 417 -18.29 -2.29 8.40
CA TYR A 417 -18.92 -3.60 8.51
C TYR A 417 -20.41 -3.55 8.12
N GLU A 418 -21.16 -2.56 8.61
CA GLU A 418 -22.58 -2.39 8.26
C GLU A 418 -22.77 -2.10 6.76
N LEU A 419 -21.89 -1.30 6.16
CA LEU A 419 -21.93 -1.00 4.72
C LEU A 419 -21.61 -2.23 3.88
N LEU A 420 -20.54 -2.95 4.22
CA LEU A 420 -20.13 -4.17 3.53
C LEU A 420 -21.19 -5.25 3.70
N ARG A 421 -21.79 -5.44 4.88
CA ARG A 421 -22.87 -6.43 5.08
C ARG A 421 -24.02 -6.23 4.09
N ARG A 422 -24.37 -4.98 3.77
CA ARG A 422 -25.45 -4.62 2.85
C ARG A 422 -25.03 -4.66 1.38
N ASN A 423 -23.75 -4.44 1.07
CA ASN A 423 -23.26 -4.21 -0.30
C ASN A 423 -22.00 -5.01 -0.68
N LEU A 424 -21.74 -6.14 0.00
CA LEU A 424 -20.48 -6.88 -0.14
C LEU A 424 -20.17 -7.26 -1.58
N LEU A 425 -21.18 -7.77 -2.31
CA LEU A 425 -21.02 -8.21 -3.70
C LEU A 425 -20.64 -7.05 -4.62
N SER A 426 -21.17 -5.85 -4.36
CA SER A 426 -20.84 -4.64 -5.12
C SER A 426 -19.39 -4.22 -4.85
N ALA A 427 -18.99 -4.17 -3.58
CA ALA A 427 -17.64 -3.81 -3.18
C ALA A 427 -16.57 -4.76 -3.78
N ILE A 428 -16.76 -6.07 -3.59
CA ILE A 428 -15.84 -7.10 -4.12
C ILE A 428 -15.76 -7.02 -5.64
N PHE A 429 -16.91 -6.78 -6.28
CA PHE A 429 -16.99 -6.68 -7.73
C PHE A 429 -16.16 -5.49 -8.27
N VAL A 430 -16.37 -4.30 -7.70
CA VAL A 430 -15.67 -3.08 -8.08
C VAL A 430 -14.16 -3.28 -7.93
N GLU A 431 -13.72 -3.74 -6.76
CA GLU A 431 -12.31 -3.97 -6.47
C GLU A 431 -11.69 -5.00 -7.43
N THR A 432 -12.27 -6.21 -7.49
CA THR A 432 -11.67 -7.31 -8.24
C THR A 432 -11.59 -7.02 -9.72
N VAL A 433 -12.67 -6.53 -10.33
CA VAL A 433 -12.70 -6.35 -11.80
C VAL A 433 -11.90 -5.12 -12.23
N SER A 434 -11.95 -4.02 -11.48
CA SER A 434 -11.20 -2.81 -11.83
C SER A 434 -9.69 -3.00 -11.69
N THR A 435 -9.21 -3.59 -10.58
CA THR A 435 -7.79 -3.91 -10.39
C THR A 435 -7.26 -4.80 -11.52
N ARG A 436 -8.01 -5.84 -11.92
CA ARG A 436 -7.57 -6.80 -12.95
C ARG A 436 -7.49 -6.15 -14.33
N ILE A 437 -8.48 -5.34 -14.71
CA ILE A 437 -8.48 -4.61 -15.98
C ILE A 437 -7.32 -3.61 -16.01
N LEU A 438 -7.13 -2.84 -14.93
CA LEU A 438 -6.08 -1.83 -14.88
C LEU A 438 -4.68 -2.44 -14.93
N THR A 439 -4.47 -3.56 -14.22
CA THR A 439 -3.23 -4.35 -14.29
C THR A 439 -2.99 -4.87 -15.71
N GLY A 440 -4.04 -5.36 -16.40
CA GLY A 440 -3.97 -5.82 -17.78
C GLY A 440 -3.56 -4.71 -18.76
N ILE A 441 -4.14 -3.51 -18.62
CA ILE A 441 -3.78 -2.33 -19.44
C ILE A 441 -2.30 -1.99 -19.24
N VAL A 442 -1.85 -1.88 -17.99
CA VAL A 442 -0.45 -1.56 -17.67
C VAL A 442 0.52 -2.63 -18.18
N PHE A 443 0.16 -3.91 -18.09
CA PHE A 443 0.96 -5.00 -18.64
C PHE A 443 1.12 -4.87 -20.17
N VAL A 444 0.03 -4.63 -20.90
CA VAL A 444 0.06 -4.45 -22.36
C VAL A 444 0.89 -3.23 -22.76
N LEU A 445 0.67 -2.09 -22.10
CA LEU A 445 1.38 -0.85 -22.39
C LEU A 445 2.87 -0.93 -22.08
N SER A 446 3.24 -1.55 -20.96
CA SER A 446 4.65 -1.78 -20.61
C SER A 446 5.31 -2.77 -21.57
N ALA A 447 4.63 -3.85 -21.96
CA ALA A 447 5.16 -4.80 -22.94
C ALA A 447 5.40 -4.14 -24.31
N ALA A 448 4.48 -3.28 -24.76
CA ALA A 448 4.65 -2.50 -25.98
C ALA A 448 5.87 -1.56 -25.90
N TYR A 449 6.07 -0.89 -24.75
CA TYR A 449 7.26 -0.08 -24.49
C TYR A 449 8.55 -0.91 -24.51
N ALA A 450 8.54 -2.13 -23.96
CA ALA A 450 9.70 -3.03 -23.96
C ALA A 450 10.10 -3.42 -25.39
N VAL A 451 9.13 -3.76 -26.24
CA VAL A 451 9.36 -4.09 -27.65
C VAL A 451 9.91 -2.87 -28.40
N ALA A 452 9.37 -1.68 -28.16
CA ALA A 452 9.87 -0.44 -28.76
C ALA A 452 11.32 -0.14 -28.31
N THR A 453 11.60 -0.28 -27.02
CA THR A 453 12.94 -0.09 -26.44
C THR A 453 13.94 -1.05 -27.05
N TRP A 454 13.59 -2.34 -27.13
CA TRP A 454 14.42 -3.36 -27.77
C TRP A 454 14.70 -3.03 -29.26
N ALA A 455 13.68 -2.62 -30.02
CA ALA A 455 13.84 -2.27 -31.43
C ALA A 455 14.78 -1.06 -31.62
N ILE A 456 14.68 -0.06 -30.76
CA ILE A 456 15.56 1.11 -30.77
C ILE A 456 16.99 0.71 -30.42
N LEU A 457 17.20 -0.07 -29.34
CA LEU A 457 18.52 -0.53 -28.94
C LEU A 457 19.22 -1.33 -30.03
N ARG A 458 18.47 -2.17 -30.76
CA ARG A 458 19.01 -2.94 -31.87
C ARG A 458 19.42 -2.07 -33.07
N GLY A 459 18.76 -0.92 -33.26
CA GLY A 459 19.07 0.02 -34.33
C GLY A 459 20.20 1.00 -34.00
N VAL A 460 20.39 1.34 -32.72
CA VAL A 460 21.34 2.37 -32.27
C VAL A 460 22.62 1.78 -31.70
N SER A 461 22.54 0.64 -30.99
CA SER A 461 23.66 0.04 -30.26
C SER A 461 24.02 -1.34 -30.81
N ASN A 462 25.32 -1.63 -30.89
CA ASN A 462 25.84 -2.96 -31.29
C ASN A 462 25.84 -3.97 -30.10
N LEU A 463 24.79 -3.95 -29.27
CA LEU A 463 24.70 -4.77 -28.04
C LEU A 463 24.35 -6.25 -28.30
N GLY A 464 24.05 -6.63 -29.54
CA GLY A 464 23.72 -8.03 -29.87
C GLY A 464 22.65 -8.63 -28.96
N ILE A 465 22.99 -9.69 -28.24
CA ILE A 465 22.10 -10.43 -27.33
C ILE A 465 21.81 -9.64 -26.03
N ASP A 466 22.71 -8.76 -25.61
CA ASP A 466 22.57 -8.01 -24.37
C ASP A 466 21.45 -6.94 -24.46
N SER A 467 21.07 -6.56 -25.68
CA SER A 467 19.91 -5.69 -25.94
C SER A 467 18.60 -6.23 -25.35
N TYR A 468 18.43 -7.56 -25.30
CA TYR A 468 17.26 -8.19 -24.69
C TYR A 468 17.25 -7.99 -23.17
N LEU A 469 18.40 -8.13 -22.52
CA LEU A 469 18.53 -7.95 -21.07
C LEU A 469 18.25 -6.50 -20.68
N VAL A 470 18.80 -5.53 -21.41
CA VAL A 470 18.55 -4.10 -21.16
C VAL A 470 17.07 -3.76 -21.34
N ALA A 471 16.41 -4.29 -22.38
CA ALA A 471 14.98 -4.07 -22.61
C ALA A 471 14.10 -4.69 -21.51
N ILE A 472 14.46 -5.88 -21.00
CA ILE A 472 13.75 -6.52 -19.88
C ILE A 472 13.90 -5.68 -18.60
N LEU A 473 15.09 -5.17 -18.30
CA LEU A 473 15.31 -4.33 -17.13
C LEU A 473 14.55 -3.00 -17.24
N ALA A 474 14.52 -2.38 -18.41
CA ALA A 474 13.71 -1.19 -18.68
C ALA A 474 12.20 -1.47 -18.54
N TRP A 475 11.74 -2.63 -19.00
CA TRP A 475 10.36 -3.08 -18.82
C TRP A 475 10.01 -3.27 -17.34
N LEU A 476 10.89 -3.92 -16.57
CA LEU A 476 10.72 -4.11 -15.13
C LEU A 476 10.67 -2.78 -14.38
N LEU A 477 11.49 -1.80 -14.77
CA LEU A 477 11.43 -0.47 -14.18
C LEU A 477 10.08 0.21 -14.49
N LEU A 478 9.65 0.21 -15.75
CA LEU A 478 8.40 0.85 -16.15
C LEU A 478 7.17 0.18 -15.52
N ILE A 479 7.13 -1.15 -15.45
CA ILE A 479 5.99 -1.87 -14.85
C ILE A 479 5.87 -1.59 -13.36
N VAL A 480 6.98 -1.39 -12.63
CA VAL A 480 6.94 -0.98 -11.21
C VAL A 480 6.34 0.42 -11.06
N ILE A 481 6.74 1.37 -11.92
CA ILE A 481 6.21 2.73 -11.89
C ILE A 481 4.71 2.75 -12.25
N LEU A 482 4.32 1.97 -13.24
CA LEU A 482 2.90 1.84 -13.62
C LEU A 482 2.09 1.06 -12.58
N ALA A 483 2.68 0.09 -11.87
CA ALA A 483 2.02 -0.61 -10.77
C ALA A 483 1.71 0.35 -9.62
N PHE A 484 2.61 1.31 -9.34
CA PHE A 484 2.32 2.41 -8.42
C PHE A 484 1.14 3.27 -8.92
N PHE A 485 1.08 3.59 -10.22
CA PHE A 485 -0.07 4.28 -10.81
C PHE A 485 -1.38 3.49 -10.64
N VAL A 486 -1.36 2.18 -10.90
CA VAL A 486 -2.51 1.27 -10.68
C VAL A 486 -2.95 1.31 -9.23
N HIS A 487 -2.01 1.20 -8.30
CA HIS A 487 -2.28 1.23 -6.86
C HIS A 487 -2.97 2.54 -6.44
N VAL A 488 -2.52 3.70 -6.95
CA VAL A 488 -3.19 4.98 -6.65
C VAL A 488 -4.61 5.00 -7.20
N LEU A 489 -4.82 4.56 -8.45
CA LEU A 489 -6.15 4.59 -9.07
C LEU A 489 -7.12 3.58 -8.41
N ASP A 490 -6.64 2.41 -7.99
CA ASP A 490 -7.45 1.42 -7.25
C ASP A 490 -7.97 2.00 -5.92
N ASN A 491 -7.09 2.66 -5.16
CA ASN A 491 -7.48 3.36 -3.95
C ASN A 491 -8.50 4.48 -4.22
N VAL A 492 -8.37 5.22 -5.33
CA VAL A 492 -9.35 6.24 -5.74
C VAL A 492 -10.71 5.60 -6.04
N ILE A 493 -10.74 4.46 -6.75
CA ILE A 493 -11.97 3.72 -7.08
C ILE A 493 -12.68 3.28 -5.79
N ASP A 494 -11.93 2.73 -4.84
CA ASP A 494 -12.45 2.31 -3.53
C ASP A 494 -12.99 3.50 -2.72
N THR A 495 -12.29 4.65 -2.71
CA THR A 495 -12.80 5.84 -2.04
C THR A 495 -14.11 6.32 -2.67
N ILE A 496 -14.18 6.38 -4.01
CA ILE A 496 -15.39 6.85 -4.71
C ILE A 496 -16.56 5.91 -4.40
N TYR A 497 -16.32 4.60 -4.37
CA TYR A 497 -17.32 3.62 -3.97
C TYR A 497 -17.86 3.90 -2.55
N VAL A 498 -16.97 4.15 -1.59
CA VAL A 498 -17.37 4.48 -0.21
C VAL A 498 -18.16 5.80 -0.18
N CYS A 499 -17.70 6.85 -0.88
CA CYS A 499 -18.41 8.12 -0.95
C CYS A 499 -19.81 7.97 -1.55
N TYR A 500 -19.95 7.25 -2.66
CA TYR A 500 -21.23 6.92 -3.28
C TYR A 500 -22.15 6.19 -2.31
N ALA A 501 -21.63 5.20 -1.60
CA ALA A 501 -22.44 4.39 -0.70
C ALA A 501 -22.94 5.20 0.52
N ILE A 502 -22.14 6.16 1.01
CA ILE A 502 -22.55 7.13 2.06
C ILE A 502 -23.65 8.08 1.53
N ASP A 503 -23.46 8.64 0.33
CA ASP A 503 -24.39 9.57 -0.31
C ASP A 503 -25.75 8.90 -0.52
N ARG A 504 -25.74 7.66 -1.03
CA ARG A 504 -26.93 6.83 -1.23
C ARG A 504 -27.66 6.50 0.07
N ASP A 505 -26.93 6.24 1.16
CA ASP A 505 -27.54 5.97 2.47
C ASP A 505 -28.19 7.21 3.10
N LYS A 506 -27.75 8.42 2.72
CA LYS A 506 -28.40 9.68 3.10
C LYS A 506 -29.58 10.05 2.21
N GLY A 507 -29.63 9.52 0.99
CA GLY A 507 -30.55 9.99 -0.05
C GLY A 507 -30.09 11.28 -0.71
N ASP A 508 -28.81 11.65 -0.57
CA ASP A 508 -28.20 12.81 -1.21
C ASP A 508 -27.54 12.40 -2.54
N VAL A 509 -27.44 13.36 -3.47
CA VAL A 509 -26.73 13.19 -4.75
C VAL A 509 -25.75 14.34 -4.94
N CYS A 510 -24.53 14.16 -4.45
CA CYS A 510 -23.47 15.17 -4.56
C CYS A 510 -22.84 15.21 -5.97
N LYS A 511 -22.76 14.06 -6.65
CA LYS A 511 -22.20 13.91 -8.00
C LYS A 511 -23.06 13.01 -8.86
N GLN A 512 -23.83 13.61 -9.77
CA GLN A 512 -24.75 12.90 -10.64
C GLN A 512 -24.04 11.85 -11.51
N GLU A 513 -22.91 12.22 -12.13
CA GLU A 513 -22.12 11.32 -12.99
C GLU A 513 -21.69 10.03 -12.28
N VAL A 514 -21.39 10.11 -10.98
CA VAL A 514 -21.01 8.93 -10.19
C VAL A 514 -22.23 8.04 -9.94
N HIS A 515 -23.37 8.62 -9.59
CA HIS A 515 -24.60 7.86 -9.32
C HIS A 515 -25.11 7.13 -10.56
N GLU A 516 -25.03 7.75 -11.74
CA GLU A 516 -25.43 7.14 -13.01
C GLU A 516 -24.65 5.87 -13.34
N VAL A 517 -23.37 5.83 -12.95
CA VAL A 517 -22.52 4.65 -13.15
C VAL A 517 -22.78 3.61 -12.05
N TYR A 518 -22.69 4.01 -10.78
CA TYR A 518 -22.67 3.08 -9.66
C TYR A 518 -24.04 2.45 -9.33
N VAL A 519 -25.15 3.02 -9.82
CA VAL A 519 -26.49 2.41 -9.66
C VAL A 519 -26.61 1.04 -10.34
N HIS A 520 -25.80 0.77 -11.36
CA HIS A 520 -25.80 -0.49 -12.10
C HIS A 520 -25.05 -1.62 -11.36
N LEU A 521 -24.49 -1.35 -10.18
CA LEU A 521 -23.76 -2.34 -9.41
C LEU A 521 -24.67 -3.43 -8.83
N PRO A 522 -24.19 -4.69 -8.75
CA PRO A 522 -24.98 -5.78 -8.20
C PRO A 522 -25.23 -5.57 -6.70
N ILE A 523 -26.50 -5.41 -6.32
CA ILE A 523 -26.91 -5.27 -4.92
C ILE A 523 -27.00 -6.67 -4.27
N SER A 524 -26.53 -6.79 -3.02
CA SER A 524 -26.70 -8.01 -2.23
C SER A 524 -28.19 -8.36 -2.06
N ARG A 525 -28.54 -9.64 -2.21
CA ARG A 525 -29.92 -10.16 -2.16
C ARG A 525 -30.68 -9.80 -0.87
N SER A 526 -30.01 -9.42 0.23
CA SER A 526 -30.68 -9.01 1.46
C SER A 526 -31.52 -7.73 1.32
N SER A 527 -31.24 -6.86 0.34
CA SER A 527 -32.11 -5.71 0.04
C SER A 527 -33.37 -6.11 -0.73
N ARG A 528 -33.40 -7.30 -1.33
CA ARG A 528 -34.58 -7.77 -2.07
C ARG A 528 -35.70 -8.21 -1.13
N SER A 529 -35.39 -8.55 0.13
CA SER A 529 -36.41 -8.90 1.13
C SER A 529 -37.00 -7.68 1.86
N SER A 530 -36.32 -6.53 1.90
CA SER A 530 -36.84 -5.30 2.53
C SER A 530 -37.69 -4.44 1.60
N LEU A 531 -37.75 -4.77 0.30
CA LEU A 531 -38.47 -4.04 -0.75
C LEU A 531 -39.78 -4.71 -1.19
N ILE A 532 -40.19 -5.79 -0.52
CA ILE A 532 -41.54 -6.33 -0.64
C ILE A 532 -42.32 -5.80 0.56
N PRO A 533 -43.07 -4.67 0.45
CA PRO A 533 -44.15 -4.44 1.38
C PRO A 533 -45.11 -5.62 1.23
N ASN A 534 -45.47 -6.25 2.35
CA ASN A 534 -46.58 -7.20 2.45
C ASN A 534 -47.88 -6.49 2.03
N ALA A 535 -48.09 -6.34 0.73
CA ALA A 535 -49.37 -6.06 0.10
C ALA A 535 -49.92 -7.38 -0.43
N LEU A 536 -50.18 -8.30 0.50
CA LEU A 536 -50.98 -9.51 0.31
C LEU A 536 -51.26 -10.06 1.71
N ASN A 537 -52.24 -9.45 2.36
CA ASN A 537 -53.28 -10.18 3.08
C ASN A 537 -54.50 -9.25 3.19
N ALA A 538 -55.54 -9.73 2.51
CA ALA A 538 -56.93 -9.35 2.71
C ALA A 538 -57.42 -9.75 4.11
#